data_AF-A0A0R1TGS8-F1
#
_entry.id   AF-A0A0R1TGS8-F1
#
_cell.length_a   1.000
_cell.length_b   1.000
_cell.length_c   1.000
_cell.angle_alpha   90.00
_cell.angle_beta   90.00
_cell.angle_gamma   90.00
#
_symmetry.space_group_name_H-M   'P 1'
#
loop_
_entity.id
_entity.type
_entity.pdbx_description
1 polymer ?
#
loop_
_entity_poly.entity_id
_entity_poly.type
_entity_poly.pdbx_seq_one_letter_code
_entity_poly.pdbx_strand_id
1 'polypeptide(L)'
;MLYLNTQTDSDYKEIIFGDIAKFVENMFYHCFSSILFRDLETVDKRMYSFSDDNLISIQSSCLRLSKTFANFNIQRKNFLASDETEMDTFHKKDDIDITVGEKSYNLARSFRTSTINELTVIDFEEMFDIIWLMLGDNLIKSFEVNVCGILFELDRNGIPSTFRQENIDPLINKWWYDNVSTEIIPNLIKKLKENPLFNIGFLVDDILERMYKENIPKSYLTSVPLVISKKARCC
;
A
#
# COMPACT_ATOMS: atom_id res chain seq x y z
N MET A 1 -5.42 -32.55 13.11
CA MET A 1 -5.31 -32.44 11.64
C MET A 1 -5.77 -33.70 10.94
N LEU A 2 -5.14 -34.86 11.15
CA LEU A 2 -5.56 -36.11 10.49
C LEU A 2 -7.06 -36.43 10.64
N TYR A 3 -7.57 -36.34 11.87
CA TYR A 3 -8.98 -36.56 12.19
C TYR A 3 -9.93 -35.60 11.46
N LEU A 4 -9.53 -34.34 11.28
CA LEU A 4 -10.35 -33.32 10.61
C LEU A 4 -10.38 -33.55 9.10
N ASN A 5 -9.23 -33.80 8.48
CA ASN A 5 -9.13 -34.11 7.06
C ASN A 5 -9.95 -35.36 6.67
N THR A 6 -9.91 -36.42 7.50
CA THR A 6 -10.72 -37.63 7.27
C THR A 6 -12.24 -37.42 7.45
N GLN A 7 -12.67 -36.32 8.10
CA GLN A 7 -14.09 -36.01 8.30
C GLN A 7 -14.66 -35.04 7.28
N THR A 8 -13.81 -34.24 6.63
CA THR A 8 -14.26 -33.15 5.75
C THR A 8 -13.91 -33.36 4.26
N ASP A 9 -13.09 -34.36 3.91
CA ASP A 9 -12.51 -34.52 2.56
C ASP A 9 -11.76 -33.26 2.04
N SER A 10 -11.47 -32.30 2.92
CA SER A 10 -10.84 -31.02 2.58
C SER A 10 -9.32 -31.09 2.74
N ASP A 11 -8.58 -30.41 1.87
CA ASP A 11 -7.12 -30.29 2.00
C ASP A 11 -6.73 -29.60 3.33
N TYR A 12 -5.57 -29.95 3.90
CA TYR A 12 -5.08 -29.37 5.14
C TYR A 12 -4.93 -27.85 5.05
N LYS A 13 -4.59 -27.33 3.86
CA LYS A 13 -4.52 -25.90 3.60
C LYS A 13 -5.89 -25.24 3.73
N GLU A 14 -6.92 -25.86 3.18
CA GLU A 14 -8.30 -25.38 3.22
C GLU A 14 -8.86 -25.41 4.64
N ILE A 15 -8.50 -26.41 5.44
CA ILE A 15 -8.90 -26.47 6.86
C ILE A 15 -8.36 -25.28 7.66
N ILE A 16 -7.13 -24.83 7.39
CA ILE A 16 -6.46 -23.79 8.17
C ILE A 16 -6.70 -22.39 7.62
N PHE A 17 -6.60 -22.21 6.31
CA PHE A 17 -6.70 -20.91 5.64
C PHE A 17 -8.02 -20.69 4.92
N GLY A 18 -8.85 -21.73 4.76
CA GLY A 18 -10.03 -21.66 3.91
C GLY A 18 -9.64 -21.51 2.44
N ASP A 19 -10.34 -20.61 1.75
CA ASP A 19 -9.95 -20.17 0.42
C ASP A 19 -8.63 -19.38 0.50
N ILE A 20 -7.54 -19.98 0.01
CA ILE A 20 -6.19 -19.39 0.02
C ILE A 20 -6.17 -18.06 -0.75
N ALA A 21 -6.87 -17.95 -1.87
CA ALA A 21 -6.87 -16.72 -2.66
C ALA A 21 -7.48 -15.58 -1.85
N LYS A 22 -8.64 -15.84 -1.23
CA LYS A 22 -9.32 -14.87 -0.36
C LYS A 22 -8.53 -14.57 0.92
N PHE A 23 -7.88 -15.57 1.51
CA PHE A 23 -7.02 -15.37 2.68
C PHE A 23 -5.85 -14.45 2.34
N VAL A 24 -5.15 -14.71 1.24
CA VAL A 24 -4.01 -13.90 0.79
C VAL A 24 -4.45 -12.48 0.40
N GLU A 25 -5.60 -12.35 -0.25
CA GLU A 25 -6.22 -11.05 -0.56
C GLU A 25 -6.48 -10.23 0.71
N ASN A 26 -7.17 -10.80 1.69
CA ASN A 26 -7.49 -10.12 2.96
C ASN A 26 -6.22 -9.76 3.75
N MET A 27 -5.25 -10.68 3.79
CA MET A 27 -3.96 -10.42 4.43
C MET A 27 -3.22 -9.28 3.73
N PHE A 28 -3.17 -9.31 2.40
CA PHE A 28 -2.53 -8.25 1.62
C PHE A 28 -3.26 -6.91 1.79
N TYR A 29 -4.59 -6.91 1.81
CA TYR A 29 -5.41 -5.72 2.09
C TYR A 29 -5.04 -5.10 3.43
N HIS A 30 -4.94 -5.91 4.49
CA HIS A 30 -4.50 -5.44 5.80
C HIS A 30 -3.05 -4.93 5.77
N CYS A 31 -2.13 -5.65 5.13
CA CYS A 31 -0.74 -5.20 5.03
C CYS A 31 -0.61 -3.91 4.22
N PHE A 32 -1.40 -3.75 3.16
CA PHE A 32 -1.39 -2.58 2.30
C PHE A 32 -2.07 -1.37 2.95
N SER A 33 -3.09 -1.56 3.78
CA SER A 33 -3.72 -0.46 4.54
C SER A 33 -2.76 0.21 5.53
N SER A 34 -1.62 -0.42 5.85
CA SER A 34 -0.57 0.22 6.65
C SER A 34 -0.06 1.54 6.07
N ILE A 35 -0.24 1.80 4.76
CA ILE A 35 0.15 3.07 4.11
C ILE A 35 -0.67 4.27 4.57
N LEU A 36 -1.82 4.04 5.21
CA LEU A 36 -2.70 5.07 5.74
C LEU A 36 -2.12 5.72 7.00
N PHE A 37 -1.30 5.00 7.76
CA PHE A 37 -0.70 5.50 8.99
C PHE A 37 0.60 6.25 8.70
N ARG A 38 1.05 7.07 9.65
CA ARG A 38 2.39 7.66 9.63
C ARG A 38 3.49 6.60 9.52
N ASP A 39 4.67 7.02 9.07
CA ASP A 39 5.82 6.13 8.92
C ASP A 39 6.18 5.53 10.27
N LEU A 40 5.90 4.23 10.45
CA LEU A 40 6.00 3.50 11.71
C LEU A 40 7.43 3.49 12.26
N GLU A 41 8.43 3.61 11.38
CA GLU A 41 9.84 3.73 11.74
C GLU A 41 10.16 5.04 12.47
N THR A 42 9.37 6.10 12.25
CA THR A 42 9.68 7.47 12.69
C THR A 42 8.87 7.94 13.89
N VAL A 43 7.72 7.31 14.14
CA VAL A 43 6.79 7.71 15.20
C VAL A 43 7.10 7.01 16.52
N ASP A 44 6.73 7.65 17.63
CA ASP A 44 6.83 7.01 18.95
C ASP A 44 5.94 5.75 18.97
N LYS A 45 6.48 4.62 19.46
CA LYS A 45 5.74 3.35 19.60
C LYS A 45 4.44 3.49 20.41
N ARG A 46 4.32 4.52 21.26
CA ARG A 46 3.09 4.84 22.00
C ARG A 46 1.96 5.35 21.11
N MET A 47 2.28 5.87 19.91
CA MET A 47 1.28 6.33 18.93
C MET A 47 0.49 5.16 18.37
N TYR A 48 1.15 4.04 18.08
CA TYR A 48 0.55 2.82 17.56
C TYR A 48 1.01 1.62 18.37
N SER A 49 0.20 1.19 19.34
CA SER A 49 0.50 0.03 20.20
C SER A 49 0.64 -1.29 19.44
N PHE A 50 0.15 -1.35 18.20
CA PHE A 50 0.26 -2.48 17.30
C PHE A 50 1.55 -2.48 16.46
N SER A 51 2.37 -1.43 16.54
CA SER A 51 3.59 -1.32 15.72
C SER A 51 4.67 -2.27 16.24
N ASP A 52 5.15 -3.14 15.36
CA ASP A 52 6.32 -4.00 15.58
C ASP A 52 7.29 -3.94 14.39
N ASP A 53 8.45 -4.60 14.51
CA ASP A 53 9.49 -4.58 13.49
C ASP A 53 9.04 -5.25 12.17
N ASN A 54 8.14 -6.24 12.24
CA ASN A 54 7.57 -6.88 11.06
C ASN A 54 6.67 -5.91 10.30
N LEU A 55 5.80 -5.20 11.03
CA LEU A 55 4.88 -4.24 10.45
C LEU A 55 5.60 -3.02 9.87
N ILE A 56 6.70 -2.57 10.48
CA ILE A 56 7.57 -1.53 9.91
C ILE A 56 8.13 -2.00 8.55
N SER A 57 8.61 -3.25 8.46
CA SER A 57 9.12 -3.82 7.21
C SER A 57 8.02 -3.94 6.15
N ILE A 58 6.84 -4.41 6.55
CA ILE A 58 5.65 -4.50 5.69
C ILE A 58 5.28 -3.12 5.14
N GLN A 59 5.11 -2.14 6.02
CA GLN A 59 4.73 -0.78 5.64
C GLN A 59 5.74 -0.17 4.68
N SER A 60 7.04 -0.32 4.95
CA SER A 60 8.10 0.17 4.07
C SER A 60 7.97 -0.38 2.64
N SER A 61 7.69 -1.68 2.51
CA SER A 61 7.47 -2.30 1.19
C SER A 61 6.19 -1.83 0.51
N CYS A 62 5.09 -1.67 1.25
CA CYS A 62 3.81 -1.17 0.73
C CYS A 62 3.90 0.31 0.32
N LEU A 63 4.59 1.14 1.09
CA LEU A 63 4.84 2.56 0.76
C LEU A 63 5.63 2.68 -0.55
N ARG A 64 6.69 1.87 -0.72
CA ARG A 64 7.46 1.83 -1.98
C ARG A 64 6.60 1.49 -3.19
N LEU A 65 5.64 0.57 -3.03
CA LEU A 65 4.71 0.20 -4.09
C LEU A 65 3.71 1.33 -4.37
N SER A 66 3.16 1.92 -3.32
CA SER A 66 2.15 3.00 -3.40
C SER A 66 2.66 4.26 -4.10
N LYS A 67 3.99 4.47 -4.13
CA LYS A 67 4.63 5.53 -4.90
C LYS A 67 4.30 5.53 -6.39
N THR A 68 3.77 4.42 -6.93
CA THR A 68 3.26 4.39 -8.30
C THR A 68 2.03 5.29 -8.53
N PHE A 69 1.35 5.74 -7.48
CA PHE A 69 0.15 6.58 -7.57
C PHE A 69 0.49 8.04 -7.27
N ALA A 70 0.40 8.90 -8.29
CA ALA A 70 0.71 10.33 -8.15
C ALA A 70 -0.15 11.03 -7.08
N ASN A 71 -1.45 10.72 -7.05
CA ASN A 71 -2.38 11.30 -6.08
C ASN A 71 -2.01 10.92 -4.64
N PHE A 72 -1.65 9.66 -4.41
CA PHE A 72 -1.13 9.19 -3.13
C PHE A 72 0.09 9.98 -2.71
N ASN A 73 1.09 10.16 -3.59
CA ASN A 73 2.32 10.88 -3.22
C ASN A 73 2.06 12.33 -2.76
N ILE A 74 1.15 13.03 -3.46
CA ILE A 74 0.76 14.41 -3.11
C ILE A 74 0.06 14.44 -1.74
N GLN A 75 -0.96 13.60 -1.57
CA GLN A 75 -1.77 13.59 -0.35
C GLN A 75 -0.98 13.07 0.85
N ARG A 76 -0.11 12.07 0.64
CA ARG A 76 0.81 11.55 1.64
C ARG A 76 1.78 12.62 2.12
N LYS A 77 2.30 13.46 1.22
CA LYS A 77 3.18 14.57 1.59
C LYS A 77 2.46 15.57 2.52
N ASN A 78 1.22 15.95 2.17
CA ASN A 78 0.40 16.82 3.01
C ASN A 78 0.09 16.18 4.36
N PHE A 79 -0.25 14.88 4.36
CA PHE A 79 -0.52 14.12 5.56
C PHE A 79 0.68 14.11 6.51
N LEU A 80 1.89 13.83 6.01
CA LEU A 80 3.10 13.83 6.83
C LEU A 80 3.42 15.21 7.42
N ALA A 81 3.03 16.30 6.74
CA ALA A 81 3.17 17.67 7.21
C ALA A 81 2.03 18.14 8.15
N SER A 82 0.92 17.40 8.21
CA SER A 82 -0.20 17.68 9.11
C SER A 82 0.06 17.15 10.53
N ASP A 83 -0.93 17.24 11.42
CA ASP A 83 -0.98 16.57 12.73
C ASP A 83 -1.85 15.30 12.73
N GLU A 84 -2.44 14.93 11.60
CA GLU A 84 -3.30 13.75 11.47
C GLU A 84 -2.50 12.46 11.75
N THR A 85 -3.15 11.47 12.36
CA THR A 85 -2.53 10.18 12.68
C THR A 85 -2.76 9.15 11.57
N GLU A 86 -3.89 9.25 10.87
CA GLU A 86 -4.28 8.33 9.81
C GLU A 86 -4.86 9.14 8.65
N MET A 87 -4.54 8.73 7.42
CA MET A 87 -5.11 9.32 6.21
C MET A 87 -6.57 8.94 6.07
N ASP A 88 -7.41 9.91 5.74
CA ASP A 88 -8.81 9.64 5.46
C ASP A 88 -8.96 8.85 4.15
N THR A 89 -10.04 8.08 4.02
CA THR A 89 -10.33 7.30 2.80
C THR A 89 -11.81 7.38 2.40
N PHE A 90 -12.03 7.44 1.08
CA PHE A 90 -13.32 7.11 0.47
C PHE A 90 -13.09 6.63 -0.97
N HIS A 91 -14.00 5.80 -1.45
CA HIS A 91 -13.99 5.44 -2.86
C HIS A 91 -14.57 6.60 -3.68
N LYS A 92 -13.83 7.13 -4.65
CA LYS A 92 -14.27 8.29 -5.44
C LYS A 92 -15.56 8.03 -6.21
N LYS A 93 -15.84 6.77 -6.55
CA LYS A 93 -17.10 6.38 -7.19
C LYS A 93 -18.31 6.57 -6.27
N ASP A 94 -18.09 6.67 -4.96
CA ASP A 94 -19.15 6.90 -3.97
C ASP A 94 -19.32 8.39 -3.63
N ASP A 95 -18.50 9.28 -4.21
CA ASP A 95 -18.65 10.73 -4.06
C ASP A 95 -19.75 11.26 -5.00
N ILE A 96 -20.96 10.77 -4.75
CA ILE A 96 -22.16 11.02 -5.53
C ILE A 96 -23.23 11.62 -4.61
N ASP A 97 -23.79 12.74 -5.04
CA ASP A 97 -24.96 13.35 -4.42
C ASP A 97 -26.24 12.65 -4.89
N ILE A 98 -27.00 12.12 -3.93
CA ILE A 98 -28.29 11.48 -4.12
C ILE A 98 -29.35 12.35 -3.44
N THR A 99 -30.35 12.77 -4.20
CA THR A 99 -31.49 13.51 -3.68
C THR A 99 -32.64 12.56 -3.37
N VAL A 100 -33.12 12.56 -2.12
CA VAL A 100 -34.30 11.80 -1.68
C VAL A 100 -35.33 12.78 -1.11
N GLY A 101 -36.40 13.04 -1.87
CA GLY A 101 -37.36 14.09 -1.56
C GLY A 101 -36.71 15.47 -1.68
N GLU A 102 -36.72 16.25 -0.61
CA GLU A 102 -36.10 17.59 -0.54
C GLU A 102 -34.70 17.59 0.08
N LYS A 103 -34.16 16.41 0.43
CA LYS A 103 -32.84 16.27 1.08
C LYS A 103 -31.83 15.69 0.12
N SER A 104 -30.64 16.29 0.06
CA SER A 104 -29.48 15.74 -0.64
C SER A 104 -28.56 15.04 0.35
N TYR A 105 -28.06 13.87 -0.05
CA TYR A 105 -27.11 13.05 0.71
C TYR A 105 -25.98 12.65 -0.23
N ASN A 106 -24.74 12.77 0.24
CA ASN A 106 -23.58 12.26 -0.45
C ASN A 106 -23.18 10.92 0.19
N LEU A 107 -23.07 9.85 -0.61
CA LEU A 107 -22.85 8.50 -0.08
C LEU A 107 -21.51 8.38 0.67
N ALA A 108 -20.44 8.98 0.14
CA ALA A 108 -19.13 8.98 0.78
C ALA A 108 -19.03 9.90 2.01
N ARG A 109 -19.86 10.95 2.11
CA ARG A 109 -19.66 12.06 3.07
C ARG A 109 -20.74 12.19 4.13
N SER A 110 -22.02 12.05 3.76
CA SER A 110 -23.15 12.43 4.63
C SER A 110 -23.33 11.52 5.85
N PHE A 111 -22.71 10.36 5.87
CA PHE A 111 -22.79 9.39 6.97
C PHE A 111 -21.53 9.35 7.86
N ARG A 112 -20.56 10.22 7.61
CA ARG A 112 -19.33 10.32 8.42
C ARG A 112 -19.55 11.16 9.67
N THR A 113 -18.81 10.84 10.74
CA THR A 113 -18.79 11.62 11.98
C THR A 113 -17.93 12.89 11.89
N SER A 114 -16.98 12.93 10.95
CA SER A 114 -16.05 14.03 10.71
C SER A 114 -16.04 14.40 9.23
N THR A 115 -15.71 15.67 8.95
CA THR A 115 -15.52 16.16 7.59
C THR A 115 -14.24 15.59 6.98
N ILE A 116 -14.30 15.23 5.70
CA ILE A 116 -13.15 14.73 4.94
C ILE A 116 -12.12 15.84 4.75
N ASN A 117 -10.86 15.54 5.00
CA ASN A 117 -9.76 16.43 4.64
C ASN A 117 -9.31 16.18 3.20
N GLU A 118 -9.75 17.04 2.28
CA GLU A 118 -9.43 16.96 0.84
C GLU A 118 -7.93 17.01 0.53
N LEU A 119 -7.10 17.50 1.46
CA LEU A 119 -5.65 17.58 1.26
C LEU A 119 -4.93 16.26 1.53
N THR A 120 -5.54 15.35 2.28
CA THR A 120 -4.90 14.11 2.77
C THR A 120 -5.68 12.84 2.42
N VAL A 121 -6.91 12.96 1.92
CA VAL A 121 -7.80 11.83 1.63
C VAL A 121 -7.45 11.04 0.37
N ILE A 122 -7.30 9.72 0.45
CA ILE A 122 -6.97 8.87 -0.71
C ILE A 122 -8.14 7.94 -1.11
N ASP A 123 -8.16 7.51 -2.38
CA ASP A 123 -9.00 6.40 -2.84
C ASP A 123 -8.26 5.08 -2.62
N PHE A 124 -8.24 4.62 -1.37
CA PHE A 124 -7.52 3.41 -0.99
C PHE A 124 -8.06 2.17 -1.70
N GLU A 125 -9.38 2.04 -1.85
CA GLU A 125 -10.03 0.90 -2.51
C GLU A 125 -9.59 0.79 -3.97
N GLU A 126 -9.63 1.91 -4.72
CA GLU A 126 -9.16 1.90 -6.11
C GLU A 126 -7.67 1.55 -6.22
N MET A 127 -6.84 2.09 -5.31
CA MET A 127 -5.42 1.76 -5.27
C MET A 127 -5.20 0.28 -4.98
N PHE A 128 -5.90 -0.27 -3.99
CA PHE A 128 -5.84 -1.69 -3.62
C PHE A 128 -6.24 -2.57 -4.80
N ASP A 129 -7.41 -2.32 -5.41
CA ASP A 129 -7.92 -3.09 -6.54
C ASP A 129 -6.91 -3.13 -7.70
N ILE A 130 -6.36 -1.97 -8.07
CA ILE A 130 -5.36 -1.86 -9.14
C ILE A 130 -4.11 -2.67 -8.81
N ILE A 131 -3.60 -2.55 -7.58
CA ILE A 131 -2.41 -3.28 -7.15
C ILE A 131 -2.70 -4.78 -7.11
N TRP A 132 -3.78 -5.20 -6.46
CA TRP A 132 -4.20 -6.60 -6.36
C TRP A 132 -4.33 -7.25 -7.74
N LEU A 133 -4.94 -6.58 -8.71
CA LEU A 133 -5.02 -7.05 -10.10
C LEU A 133 -3.64 -7.31 -10.74
N MET A 134 -2.58 -6.62 -10.30
CA MET A 134 -1.23 -6.76 -10.85
C MET A 134 -0.37 -7.80 -10.13
N LEU A 135 -0.58 -8.03 -8.82
CA LEU A 135 0.28 -8.92 -8.03
C LEU A 135 -0.43 -10.11 -7.37
N GLY A 136 -1.76 -10.15 -7.33
CA GLY A 136 -2.53 -11.13 -6.57
C GLY A 136 -2.13 -12.57 -6.90
N ASP A 137 -2.09 -12.92 -8.19
CA ASP A 137 -1.65 -14.24 -8.65
C ASP A 137 -0.23 -14.61 -8.18
N ASN A 138 0.69 -13.64 -8.16
CA ASN A 138 2.07 -13.88 -7.72
C ASN A 138 2.15 -14.05 -6.20
N LEU A 139 1.36 -13.29 -5.44
CA LEU A 139 1.26 -13.45 -3.99
C LEU A 139 0.68 -14.81 -3.63
N ILE A 140 -0.43 -15.21 -4.27
CA ILE A 140 -1.10 -16.49 -4.01
C ILE A 140 -0.14 -17.64 -4.29
N LYS A 141 0.46 -17.70 -5.48
CA LYS A 141 1.43 -18.75 -5.83
C LYS A 141 2.63 -18.77 -4.90
N SER A 142 3.16 -17.60 -4.55
CA SER A 142 4.30 -17.51 -3.64
C SER A 142 3.94 -17.97 -2.22
N PHE A 143 2.76 -17.63 -1.74
CA PHE A 143 2.26 -18.06 -0.44
C PHE A 143 2.07 -19.58 -0.38
N GLU A 144 1.46 -20.16 -1.42
CA GLU A 144 1.29 -21.61 -1.52
C GLU A 144 2.61 -22.38 -1.47
N VAL A 145 3.65 -21.86 -2.13
CA VAL A 145 4.97 -22.50 -2.16
C VAL A 145 5.72 -22.30 -0.84
N ASN A 146 5.83 -21.05 -0.38
CA ASN A 146 6.76 -20.67 0.68
C ASN A 146 6.16 -20.71 2.09
N VAL A 147 4.83 -20.67 2.22
CA VAL A 147 4.13 -20.84 3.51
C VAL A 147 3.49 -22.21 3.56
N CYS A 148 2.55 -22.50 2.67
CA CYS A 148 1.81 -23.77 2.72
C CYS A 148 2.72 -24.98 2.44
N GLY A 149 3.66 -24.87 1.51
CA GLY A 149 4.60 -25.95 1.20
C GLY A 149 5.49 -26.35 2.38
N ILE A 150 5.85 -25.38 3.24
CA ILE A 150 6.64 -25.63 4.46
C ILE A 150 5.74 -26.12 5.60
N LEU A 151 4.60 -25.45 5.80
CA LEU A 151 3.71 -25.70 6.93
C LEU A 151 3.01 -27.07 6.83
N PHE A 152 2.77 -27.56 5.60
CA PHE A 152 2.09 -28.83 5.34
C PHE A 152 2.98 -29.84 4.61
N GLU A 153 4.29 -29.82 4.86
CA GLU A 153 5.21 -30.81 4.30
C GLU A 153 4.79 -32.22 4.74
N LEU A 154 4.50 -33.06 3.75
CA LEU A 154 3.97 -34.41 3.96
C LEU A 154 5.11 -35.39 4.26
N ASP A 155 4.88 -36.27 5.24
CA ASP A 155 5.75 -37.43 5.45
C ASP A 155 5.50 -38.54 4.41
N ARG A 156 6.22 -39.66 4.58
CA ARG A 156 6.09 -40.84 3.71
C ARG A 156 4.68 -41.45 3.67
N ASN A 157 3.82 -41.11 4.63
CA ASN A 157 2.46 -41.60 4.75
C ASN A 157 1.43 -40.58 4.23
N GLY A 158 1.87 -39.44 3.67
CA GLY A 158 0.97 -38.39 3.19
C GLY A 158 0.38 -37.53 4.30
N ILE A 159 1.04 -37.48 5.47
CA ILE A 159 0.55 -36.74 6.65
C ILE A 159 1.43 -35.51 6.87
N PRO A 160 0.85 -34.30 7.07
CA PRO A 160 1.62 -33.13 7.44
C PRO A 160 2.44 -33.39 8.71
N SER A 161 3.76 -33.35 8.58
CA SER A 161 4.70 -33.68 9.65
C SER A 161 5.31 -32.44 10.31
N THR A 162 5.24 -31.30 9.63
CA THR A 162 5.83 -30.03 10.06
C THR A 162 4.81 -29.05 10.64
N PHE A 163 3.51 -29.33 10.51
CA PHE A 163 2.45 -28.42 10.94
C PHE A 163 2.51 -28.15 12.44
N ARG A 164 2.69 -26.87 12.79
CA ARG A 164 2.50 -26.35 14.14
C ARG A 164 1.87 -24.97 14.04
N GLN A 165 0.81 -24.74 14.81
CA GLN A 165 0.08 -23.46 14.79
C GLN A 165 0.98 -22.27 15.13
N GLU A 166 1.90 -22.45 16.09
CA GLU A 166 2.90 -21.45 16.50
C GLU A 166 3.85 -21.03 15.37
N ASN A 167 3.95 -21.81 14.28
CA ASN A 167 4.81 -21.51 13.14
C ASN A 167 4.12 -20.65 12.07
N ILE A 168 2.80 -20.43 12.14
CA ILE A 168 2.06 -19.71 11.09
C ILE A 168 2.58 -18.28 10.95
N ASP A 169 2.52 -17.47 12.02
CA ASP A 169 2.93 -16.06 11.95
C ASP A 169 4.43 -15.92 11.60
N PRO A 170 5.36 -16.68 12.21
CA PRO A 170 6.77 -16.64 11.81
C PRO A 170 7.01 -16.97 10.33
N LEU A 171 6.29 -17.95 9.77
CA LEU A 171 6.42 -18.32 8.35
C LEU A 171 5.85 -17.25 7.43
N ILE A 172 4.72 -16.64 7.80
CA ILE A 172 4.12 -15.54 7.01
C ILE A 172 5.05 -14.32 7.02
N ASN A 173 5.55 -13.92 8.19
CA ASN A 173 6.47 -12.80 8.31
C ASN A 173 7.77 -13.05 7.52
N LYS A 174 8.31 -14.27 7.63
CA LYS A 174 9.47 -14.67 6.83
C LYS A 174 9.16 -14.65 5.33
N TRP A 175 8.02 -15.17 4.91
CA TRP A 175 7.59 -15.15 3.51
C TRP A 175 7.49 -13.73 2.98
N TRP A 176 6.90 -12.82 3.75
CA TRP A 176 6.81 -11.41 3.39
C TRP A 176 8.20 -10.82 3.19
N TYR A 177 9.09 -10.99 4.17
CA TYR A 177 10.44 -10.45 4.10
C TYR A 177 11.24 -11.06 2.95
N ASP A 178 11.37 -12.39 2.90
CA ASP A 178 12.26 -13.11 1.98
C ASP A 178 11.77 -13.11 0.53
N ASN A 179 10.46 -12.96 0.28
CA ASN A 179 9.88 -13.10 -1.06
C ASN A 179 9.10 -11.85 -1.49
N VAL A 180 8.13 -11.40 -0.68
CA VAL A 180 7.24 -10.31 -1.09
C VAL A 180 8.01 -8.99 -1.22
N SER A 181 8.79 -8.64 -0.19
CA SER A 181 9.48 -7.36 -0.08
C SER A 181 10.74 -7.25 -0.93
N THR A 182 11.41 -8.38 -1.17
CA THR A 182 12.71 -8.50 -1.85
C THR A 182 12.59 -8.84 -3.33
N GLU A 183 11.54 -9.56 -3.72
CA GLU A 183 11.39 -10.06 -5.09
C GLU A 183 10.09 -9.59 -5.73
N ILE A 184 8.92 -9.92 -5.16
CA ILE A 184 7.62 -9.69 -5.83
C ILE A 184 7.35 -8.20 -6.02
N ILE A 185 7.38 -7.42 -4.94
CA ILE A 185 7.14 -5.96 -4.99
C ILE A 185 8.22 -5.27 -5.85
N PRO A 186 9.53 -5.50 -5.65
CA PRO A 186 10.56 -4.89 -6.49
C PRO A 186 10.42 -5.20 -7.98
N ASN A 187 10.08 -6.44 -8.34
CA ASN A 187 9.86 -6.84 -9.73
C ASN A 187 8.64 -6.13 -10.35
N LEU A 188 7.55 -5.97 -9.57
CA LEU A 188 6.41 -5.19 -10.02
C LEU A 188 6.79 -3.71 -10.20
N ILE A 189 7.45 -3.10 -9.22
CA ILE A 189 7.89 -1.69 -9.31
C ILE A 189 8.75 -1.45 -10.56
N LYS A 190 9.66 -2.39 -10.89
CA LYS A 190 10.47 -2.29 -12.11
C LYS A 190 9.59 -2.21 -13.36
N LYS A 191 8.58 -3.08 -13.47
CA LYS A 191 7.62 -3.07 -14.58
C LYS A 191 6.78 -1.79 -14.62
N LEU A 192 6.36 -1.29 -13.45
CA LEU A 192 5.55 -0.07 -13.34
C LEU A 192 6.35 1.17 -13.76
N LYS A 193 7.64 1.24 -13.46
CA LYS A 193 8.52 2.32 -13.93
C LYS A 193 8.74 2.32 -15.45
N GLU A 194 8.64 1.16 -16.09
CA GLU A 194 8.71 1.04 -17.55
C GLU A 194 7.37 1.43 -18.22
N ASN A 195 6.26 1.43 -17.47
CA ASN A 195 4.95 1.81 -17.97
C ASN A 195 4.69 3.33 -17.82
N PRO A 196 4.42 4.08 -18.90
CA PRO A 196 4.23 5.53 -18.82
C PRO A 196 3.13 5.99 -17.86
N LEU A 197 2.03 5.24 -17.73
CA LEU A 197 0.90 5.60 -16.86
C LEU A 197 1.30 5.57 -15.38
N PHE A 198 2.03 4.52 -14.99
CA PHE A 198 2.43 4.28 -13.60
C PHE A 198 3.71 5.02 -13.23
N ASN A 199 4.61 5.24 -14.19
CA ASN A 199 5.85 5.97 -13.97
C ASN A 199 5.62 7.42 -13.51
N ILE A 200 4.48 8.03 -13.88
CA ILE A 200 4.11 9.38 -13.45
C ILE A 200 4.08 9.48 -11.91
N GLY A 201 3.62 8.45 -11.20
CA GLY A 201 3.63 8.44 -9.74
C GLY A 201 5.03 8.59 -9.18
N PHE A 202 5.97 7.76 -9.64
CA PHE A 202 7.36 7.82 -9.20
C PHE A 202 8.03 9.15 -9.54
N LEU A 203 7.70 9.75 -10.70
CA LEU A 203 8.19 11.09 -11.04
C LEU A 203 7.67 12.16 -10.07
N VAL A 204 6.39 12.09 -9.69
CA VAL A 204 5.80 13.02 -8.72
C VAL A 204 6.45 12.86 -7.34
N ASP A 205 6.70 11.63 -6.90
CA ASP A 205 7.44 11.34 -5.66
C ASP A 205 8.84 11.96 -5.68
N ASP A 206 9.62 11.74 -6.74
CA ASP A 206 10.96 12.32 -6.92
C ASP A 206 10.93 13.87 -6.90
N ILE A 207 9.91 14.48 -7.50
CA ILE A 207 9.71 15.94 -7.49
C ILE A 207 9.44 16.44 -6.06
N LEU A 208 8.54 15.78 -5.33
CA LEU A 208 8.18 16.16 -3.97
C LEU A 208 9.34 15.98 -2.98
N GLU A 209 10.18 14.94 -3.15
CA GLU A 209 11.35 14.73 -2.31
C GLU A 209 12.48 15.73 -2.60
N ARG A 210 12.71 16.08 -3.88
CA ARG A 210 13.90 16.85 -4.28
C ARG A 210 13.66 18.34 -4.46
N MET A 211 12.48 18.74 -4.94
CA MET A 211 12.20 20.13 -5.34
C MET A 211 11.31 20.87 -4.35
N TYR A 212 10.51 20.17 -3.54
CA TYR A 212 9.68 20.81 -2.53
C TYR A 212 10.51 21.12 -1.27
N LYS A 213 10.99 22.36 -1.15
CA LYS A 213 11.62 22.89 0.06
C LYS A 213 10.65 23.84 0.74
N GLU A 214 10.18 23.51 1.94
CA GLU A 214 9.27 24.36 2.73
C GLU A 214 9.86 25.76 3.00
N ASN A 215 11.18 25.86 3.02
CA ASN A 215 11.92 27.10 3.19
C ASN A 215 12.82 27.35 1.98
N ILE A 216 12.22 27.70 0.82
CA ILE A 216 13.01 28.32 -0.25
C ILE A 216 13.53 29.65 0.33
N PRO A 217 14.86 29.83 0.52
CA PRO A 217 15.38 31.12 0.94
C PRO A 217 14.91 32.16 -0.08
N LYS A 218 14.40 33.32 0.39
CA LYS A 218 13.98 34.41 -0.49
C LYS A 218 15.03 34.57 -1.59
N SER A 219 14.59 34.39 -2.83
CA SER A 219 15.47 34.42 -3.99
C SER A 219 16.29 35.70 -3.97
N TYR A 220 17.63 35.58 -3.94
CA TYR A 220 18.54 36.71 -4.13
C TYR A 220 18.50 37.26 -5.57
N LEU A 221 17.65 36.70 -6.45
CA LEU A 221 17.51 37.12 -7.86
C LEU A 221 16.63 38.36 -8.06
N THR A 222 16.42 39.20 -7.04
CA THR A 222 15.93 40.58 -7.27
C THR A 222 16.95 41.47 -8.00
N SER A 223 18.13 40.96 -8.35
CA SER A 223 19.21 41.76 -8.94
C SER A 223 19.97 41.09 -10.09
N VAL A 224 19.34 40.22 -10.89
CA VAL A 224 19.88 39.88 -12.21
C VAL A 224 19.10 40.66 -13.26
N PRO A 225 19.66 41.74 -13.84
CA PRO A 225 19.03 42.40 -14.97
C PRO A 225 19.00 41.40 -16.13
N LEU A 226 17.80 41.07 -16.62
CA LEU A 226 17.63 40.43 -17.91
C LEU A 226 18.17 41.40 -18.97
N VAL A 227 19.39 41.16 -19.46
CA VAL A 227 19.94 41.89 -20.59
C VAL A 227 19.16 41.47 -21.83
N ILE A 228 18.08 42.19 -22.12
CA ILE A 228 17.40 42.13 -23.42
C ILE A 228 18.35 42.83 -24.40
N SER A 229 19.24 42.06 -25.02
CA SER A 229 20.04 42.58 -26.13
C SER A 229 19.11 42.92 -27.30
N LYS A 230 18.69 44.18 -27.40
CA LYS A 230 18.18 44.73 -28.65
C LYS A 230 19.37 44.83 -29.60
N LYS A 231 19.60 43.79 -30.41
CA LYS A 231 20.34 43.97 -31.67
C LYS A 231 19.46 44.84 -32.57
N ALA A 232 19.68 46.15 -32.53
CA ALA A 232 19.31 47.02 -33.62
C ALA A 232 20.08 46.56 -34.87
N ARG A 233 19.36 46.07 -35.88
CA ARG A 233 19.91 45.97 -37.23
C ARG A 233 19.98 47.39 -37.78
N CYS A 234 21.19 47.92 -37.91
CA CYS A 234 21.49 49.02 -38.81
C CYS A 234 22.25 48.46 -40.02
N CYS A 235 21.95 49.07 -41.17
CA CYS A 235 22.34 48.75 -42.55
C CYS A 235 21.44 47.73 -43.24
#